data_AF-A0A5C6BLU4-F1
#
_entry.id   AF-A0A5C6BLU4-F1
#
_cell.length_a   1.000
_cell.length_b   1.000
_cell.length_c   1.000
_cell.angle_alpha   90.00
_cell.angle_beta   90.00
_cell.angle_gamma   90.00
#
_symmetry.space_group_name_H-M   'P 1'
#
loop_
_entity.id
_entity.type
_entity.pdbx_description
1 polymer ?
#
loop_
_entity_poly.entity_id
_entity_poly.type
_entity_poly.pdbx_seq_one_letter_code
_entity_poly.pdbx_strand_id
1 'polypeptide(L)'
;MPCRFAVAPTTCLSFCFAVLLFVIPIRSSFAEDWPQWGGPHRDCVWREDGIVESLPPGPLPRVWSTPLGEGYSGPAVADGRVFVTDYQPADRQERVLCLNAETGKVLWQHAYDVRYTVSYAHGPRATPVVDGNRVYTIGTQGDMFCFDVEQGEILWKKNFVEEYGTALPNWGMAASPLVDGKQLITLVGGSDGACLVSFDKMTGQELWRAIDDPAVGYAPPVIYEFDGVRQLIAWHPTAITSLNPETGEKYWEFPFDVRVGLTVPTPKRQGNRLFVTAFYNGPRMLEVSSDPPAAKLLWQGNSDSEKKTDGLHSIMPTPIFTESHIYGVCSFGQLRCLDAEQGDRVWETFEATGEDRWWNAFLIPHKDRVFICNEQGELIIARLTPEGYEELSRAELLEPTRKVRRRLTIWSHPAFAMQSVFARNDKEIVRVNLAAE
;
A
#
# COMPACT_ATOMS: atom_id res chain seq x y z
N MET A 1 -30.84 -79.38 14.28
CA MET A 1 -31.27 -80.08 13.05
C MET A 1 -32.35 -81.09 13.44
N PRO A 2 -33.45 -81.28 12.69
CA PRO A 2 -33.73 -80.81 11.33
C PRO A 2 -35.11 -80.13 11.14
N CYS A 3 -35.39 -79.80 9.88
CA CYS A 3 -36.68 -79.59 9.23
C CYS A 3 -37.29 -78.18 9.19
N ARG A 4 -37.16 -77.63 7.98
CA ARG A 4 -37.73 -76.42 7.39
C ARG A 4 -39.25 -76.54 7.20
N PHE A 5 -39.96 -75.43 7.37
CA PHE A 5 -41.09 -75.05 6.51
C PHE A 5 -41.01 -73.54 6.23
N ALA A 6 -40.99 -73.21 4.94
CA ALA A 6 -40.92 -71.86 4.41
C ALA A 6 -42.33 -71.31 4.23
N VAL A 7 -42.55 -70.07 4.68
CA VAL A 7 -43.74 -69.26 4.38
C VAL A 7 -43.23 -67.98 3.73
N ALA A 8 -43.71 -67.69 2.52
CA ALA A 8 -43.44 -66.44 1.81
C ALA A 8 -44.47 -65.37 2.23
N PRO A 9 -44.05 -64.10 2.34
CA PRO A 9 -44.98 -62.99 2.12
C PRO A 9 -44.47 -61.99 1.07
N THR A 10 -45.34 -61.78 0.08
CA THR A 10 -45.77 -60.50 -0.49
C THR A 10 -44.80 -59.31 -0.49
N THR A 11 -44.28 -58.98 -1.66
CA THR A 11 -43.59 -57.72 -1.99
C THR A 11 -44.57 -56.56 -2.11
N CYS A 12 -44.42 -55.57 -1.22
CA CYS A 12 -45.08 -54.27 -1.30
C CYS A 12 -44.10 -53.28 -1.95
N LEU A 13 -44.40 -52.79 -3.15
CA LEU A 13 -43.60 -51.74 -3.81
C LEU A 13 -43.87 -50.38 -3.15
N SER A 14 -42.90 -49.87 -2.39
CA SER A 14 -42.84 -48.46 -1.99
C SER A 14 -42.13 -47.63 -3.06
N PHE A 15 -42.85 -46.70 -3.67
CA PHE A 15 -42.29 -45.65 -4.53
C PHE A 15 -41.60 -44.59 -3.65
N CYS A 16 -40.26 -44.61 -3.58
CA CYS A 16 -39.48 -43.52 -2.99
C CYS A 16 -39.34 -42.39 -4.01
N PHE A 17 -40.02 -41.28 -3.78
CA PHE A 17 -39.78 -40.00 -4.47
C PHE A 17 -38.44 -39.43 -3.99
N ALA A 18 -37.39 -39.54 -4.79
CA ALA A 18 -36.11 -38.90 -4.53
C ALA A 18 -36.23 -37.40 -4.90
N VAL A 19 -36.34 -36.54 -3.89
CA VAL A 19 -36.22 -35.09 -4.05
C VAL A 19 -34.74 -34.76 -4.27
N LEU A 20 -34.36 -34.52 -5.53
CA LEU A 20 -33.05 -33.96 -5.88
C LEU A 20 -32.98 -32.50 -5.38
N LEU A 21 -32.36 -32.30 -4.22
CA LEU A 21 -31.91 -30.98 -3.76
C LEU A 21 -30.78 -30.51 -4.69
N PHE A 22 -31.12 -29.60 -5.61
CA PHE A 22 -30.13 -28.81 -6.34
C PHE A 22 -29.40 -27.91 -5.34
N VAL A 23 -28.24 -28.37 -4.86
CA VAL A 23 -27.30 -27.52 -4.12
C VAL A 23 -26.67 -26.59 -5.14
N ILE A 24 -27.22 -25.38 -5.28
CA ILE A 24 -26.54 -24.30 -6.01
C ILE A 24 -25.29 -23.97 -5.20
N PRO A 25 -24.06 -24.15 -5.73
CA PRO A 25 -22.87 -23.70 -5.04
C PRO A 25 -22.98 -22.17 -4.95
N ILE A 26 -23.19 -21.67 -3.74
CA ILE A 26 -22.97 -20.26 -3.44
C ILE A 26 -21.48 -20.06 -3.70
N ARG A 27 -21.14 -19.46 -4.84
CA ARG A 27 -19.81 -18.90 -5.03
C ARG A 27 -19.73 -17.75 -4.03
N SER A 28 -19.20 -18.02 -2.84
CA SER A 28 -18.62 -16.95 -2.04
C SER A 28 -17.49 -16.39 -2.88
N SER A 29 -17.79 -15.31 -3.60
CA SER A 29 -16.75 -14.37 -4.02
C SER A 29 -16.12 -13.93 -2.71
N PHE A 30 -14.93 -14.46 -2.41
CA PHE A 30 -14.14 -13.91 -1.31
C PHE A 30 -13.70 -12.54 -1.81
N ALA A 31 -14.37 -11.50 -1.33
CA ALA A 31 -13.89 -10.16 -1.49
C ALA A 31 -12.48 -10.11 -0.87
N GLU A 32 -11.49 -9.76 -1.67
CA GLU A 32 -10.12 -9.62 -1.17
C GLU A 32 -10.05 -8.36 -0.31
N ASP A 33 -9.59 -8.51 0.93
CA ASP A 33 -9.36 -7.37 1.82
C ASP A 33 -8.11 -6.57 1.38
N TRP A 34 -8.02 -5.33 1.84
CA TRP A 34 -6.86 -4.44 1.64
C TRP A 34 -6.31 -3.97 3.00
N PRO A 35 -5.76 -4.88 3.83
CA PRO A 35 -5.53 -4.63 5.24
C PRO A 35 -4.33 -3.71 5.54
N GLN A 36 -3.55 -3.33 4.53
CA GLN A 36 -2.29 -2.60 4.69
C GLN A 36 -1.87 -1.85 3.43
N TRP A 37 -0.78 -1.08 3.52
CA TRP A 37 -0.15 -0.43 2.37
C TRP A 37 0.11 -1.41 1.22
N GLY A 38 -0.41 -1.08 0.03
CA GLY A 38 -0.24 -1.91 -1.17
C GLY A 38 -1.04 -3.22 -1.17
N GLY A 39 -2.02 -3.38 -0.28
CA GLY A 39 -2.91 -4.54 -0.25
C GLY A 39 -2.33 -5.74 0.50
N PRO A 40 -2.96 -6.92 0.42
CA PRO A 40 -2.62 -8.07 1.25
C PRO A 40 -1.17 -8.55 1.05
N HIS A 41 -0.61 -8.31 -0.14
CA HIS A 41 0.76 -8.69 -0.51
C HIS A 41 1.75 -7.51 -0.57
N ARG A 42 1.34 -6.30 -0.18
CA ARG A 42 2.14 -5.05 -0.25
C ARG A 42 2.72 -4.74 -1.64
N ASP A 43 2.08 -5.21 -2.69
CA ASP A 43 2.56 -5.10 -4.07
C ASP A 43 1.75 -4.14 -4.94
N CYS A 44 0.72 -3.52 -4.36
CA CYS A 44 -0.21 -2.59 -5.01
C CYS A 44 -1.05 -3.22 -6.12
N VAL A 45 -1.33 -4.53 -6.05
CA VAL A 45 -2.13 -5.26 -7.05
C VAL A 45 -3.49 -5.64 -6.47
N TRP A 46 -4.56 -5.39 -7.22
CA TRP A 46 -5.92 -5.77 -6.87
C TRP A 46 -6.32 -7.05 -7.60
N ARG A 47 -6.69 -8.11 -6.88
CA ARG A 47 -6.91 -9.46 -7.46
C ARG A 47 -8.35 -9.94 -7.42
N GLU A 48 -9.27 -9.11 -6.94
CA GLU A 48 -10.69 -9.47 -6.80
C GLU A 48 -11.38 -9.67 -8.16
N ASP A 49 -12.25 -10.67 -8.27
CA ASP A 49 -12.98 -10.95 -9.50
C ASP A 49 -14.29 -10.15 -9.64
N GLY A 50 -14.91 -10.23 -10.83
CA GLY A 50 -16.22 -9.62 -11.08
C GLY A 50 -16.17 -8.09 -11.05
N ILE A 51 -15.11 -7.49 -11.57
CA ILE A 51 -14.90 -6.04 -11.62
C ILE A 51 -15.27 -5.52 -13.00
N VAL A 52 -15.85 -4.31 -13.07
CA VAL A 52 -16.17 -3.62 -14.31
C VAL A 52 -14.97 -3.55 -15.28
N GLU A 53 -15.28 -3.65 -16.58
CA GLU A 53 -14.30 -3.50 -17.66
C GLU A 53 -14.16 -2.06 -18.14
N SER A 54 -15.16 -1.21 -17.85
CA SER A 54 -15.17 0.21 -18.20
C SER A 54 -15.97 1.02 -17.18
N LEU A 55 -15.61 2.30 -17.04
CA LEU A 55 -16.27 3.27 -16.18
C LEU A 55 -17.22 4.17 -17.00
N PRO A 56 -18.39 4.55 -16.46
CA PRO A 56 -19.20 5.60 -17.06
C PRO A 56 -18.49 6.97 -16.92
N PRO A 57 -18.57 7.86 -17.92
CA PRO A 57 -17.99 9.19 -17.81
C PRO A 57 -18.71 10.04 -16.75
N GLY A 58 -17.98 10.96 -16.11
CA GLY A 58 -18.50 11.85 -15.06
C GLY A 58 -18.40 11.25 -13.65
N PRO A 59 -19.15 11.78 -12.68
CA PRO A 59 -19.12 11.33 -11.28
C PRO A 59 -19.54 9.87 -11.11
N LEU A 60 -18.67 9.07 -10.49
CA LEU A 60 -19.01 7.71 -10.09
C LEU A 60 -20.01 7.72 -8.93
N PRO A 61 -21.05 6.86 -8.96
CA PRO A 61 -22.04 6.78 -7.89
C PRO A 61 -21.39 6.25 -6.61
N ARG A 62 -21.50 7.05 -5.54
CA ARG A 62 -21.00 6.69 -4.22
C ARG A 62 -21.98 5.73 -3.53
N VAL A 63 -21.46 4.69 -2.90
CA VAL A 63 -22.22 3.86 -1.95
C VAL A 63 -22.47 4.66 -0.68
N TRP A 64 -21.44 5.33 -0.18
CA TRP A 64 -21.50 6.23 0.97
C TRP A 64 -20.34 7.23 0.94
N SER A 65 -20.46 8.28 1.76
CA SER A 65 -19.39 9.21 2.11
C SER A 65 -19.41 9.48 3.62
N THR A 66 -18.23 9.57 4.23
CA THR A 66 -18.03 9.88 5.64
C THR A 66 -17.08 11.06 5.81
N PRO A 67 -17.43 12.10 6.60
CA PRO A 67 -16.54 13.23 6.84
C PRO A 67 -15.20 12.82 7.49
N LEU A 68 -14.11 13.39 6.99
CA LEU A 68 -12.74 13.27 7.50
C LEU A 68 -12.07 14.65 7.59
N GLY A 69 -10.96 14.71 8.34
CA GLY A 69 -10.03 15.83 8.34
C GLY A 69 -8.89 15.70 7.33
N GLU A 70 -7.85 16.51 7.50
CA GLU A 70 -6.66 16.52 6.64
C GLU A 70 -5.87 15.20 6.77
N GLY A 71 -5.26 14.71 5.70
CA GLY A 71 -4.37 13.55 5.79
C GLY A 71 -3.94 13.01 4.43
N TYR A 72 -2.85 12.26 4.46
CA TYR A 72 -2.24 11.63 3.29
C TYR A 72 -2.30 10.10 3.36
N SER A 73 -2.63 9.53 4.51
CA SER A 73 -2.74 8.07 4.68
C SER A 73 -3.81 7.49 3.76
N GLY A 74 -3.48 6.40 3.08
CA GLY A 74 -4.51 5.55 2.48
C GLY A 74 -5.34 4.84 3.56
N PRO A 75 -6.58 4.43 3.24
CA PRO A 75 -7.35 3.57 4.11
C PRO A 75 -6.81 2.14 4.09
N ALA A 76 -7.08 1.39 5.16
CA ALA A 76 -6.98 -0.06 5.19
C ALA A 76 -8.38 -0.65 5.34
N VAL A 77 -8.70 -1.69 4.58
CA VAL A 77 -10.02 -2.34 4.59
C VAL A 77 -9.82 -3.80 4.95
N ALA A 78 -10.47 -4.26 6.02
CA ALA A 78 -10.37 -5.64 6.48
C ALA A 78 -11.64 -6.06 7.22
N ASP A 79 -12.15 -7.27 6.97
CA ASP A 79 -13.28 -7.87 7.69
C ASP A 79 -14.49 -6.92 7.85
N GLY A 80 -14.85 -6.24 6.76
CA GLY A 80 -15.99 -5.31 6.73
C GLY A 80 -15.77 -4.01 7.52
N ARG A 81 -14.52 -3.64 7.80
CA ARG A 81 -14.10 -2.39 8.45
C ARG A 81 -13.17 -1.58 7.58
N VAL A 82 -13.23 -0.26 7.72
CA VAL A 82 -12.29 0.69 7.11
C VAL A 82 -11.55 1.41 8.23
N PHE A 83 -10.24 1.33 8.24
CA PHE A 83 -9.35 2.05 9.14
C PHE A 83 -8.68 3.19 8.38
N VAL A 84 -8.79 4.40 8.91
CA VAL A 84 -8.20 5.60 8.29
C VAL A 84 -7.79 6.57 9.38
N THR A 85 -6.76 7.37 9.09
CA THR A 85 -6.29 8.41 10.00
C THR A 85 -6.48 9.80 9.38
N ASP A 86 -6.72 10.78 10.24
CA ASP A 86 -6.82 12.18 9.84
C ASP A 86 -6.29 13.13 10.91
N TYR A 87 -6.21 14.41 10.55
CA TYR A 87 -5.85 15.49 11.43
C TYR A 87 -6.95 16.55 11.42
N GLN A 88 -7.29 17.04 12.61
CA GLN A 88 -8.23 18.11 12.87
C GLN A 88 -7.45 19.37 13.27
N PRO A 89 -7.17 20.30 12.33
CA PRO A 89 -6.34 21.47 12.62
C PRO A 89 -6.92 22.40 13.68
N ALA A 90 -8.25 22.49 13.78
CA ALA A 90 -8.94 23.32 14.74
C ALA A 90 -8.66 22.89 16.19
N ASP A 91 -8.62 21.57 16.42
CA ASP A 91 -8.40 20.97 17.74
C ASP A 91 -6.94 20.59 17.98
N ARG A 92 -6.12 20.59 16.91
CA ARG A 92 -4.73 20.11 16.89
C ARG A 92 -4.64 18.65 17.31
N GLN A 93 -5.55 17.82 16.79
CA GLN A 93 -5.65 16.41 17.09
C GLN A 93 -5.46 15.55 15.86
N GLU A 94 -4.66 14.50 15.98
CA GLU A 94 -4.73 13.36 15.05
C GLU A 94 -5.82 12.40 15.52
N ARG A 95 -6.51 11.76 14.57
CA ARG A 95 -7.52 10.75 14.84
C ARG A 95 -7.21 9.45 14.10
N VAL A 96 -7.56 8.34 14.75
CA VAL A 96 -7.69 7.02 14.15
C VAL A 96 -9.17 6.67 14.15
N LEU A 97 -9.73 6.38 12.97
CA LEU A 97 -11.15 6.06 12.82
C LEU A 97 -11.31 4.63 12.30
N CYS A 98 -12.27 3.91 12.87
CA CYS A 98 -12.79 2.67 12.31
C CYS A 98 -14.23 2.91 11.84
N LEU A 99 -14.48 2.61 10.57
CA LEU A 99 -15.79 2.74 9.93
C LEU A 99 -16.31 1.37 9.55
N ASN A 100 -17.63 1.21 9.54
CA ASN A 100 -18.27 0.07 8.92
C ASN A 100 -18.14 0.18 7.39
N ALA A 101 -17.53 -0.81 6.72
CA ALA A 101 -17.25 -0.74 5.28
C ALA A 101 -18.49 -0.73 4.39
N GLU A 102 -19.61 -1.30 4.86
CA GLU A 102 -20.87 -1.29 4.14
C GLU A 102 -21.60 0.06 4.20
N THR A 103 -21.54 0.73 5.33
CA THR A 103 -22.41 1.90 5.61
C THR A 103 -21.65 3.22 5.79
N GLY A 104 -20.33 3.19 5.92
CA GLY A 104 -19.49 4.35 6.22
C GLY A 104 -19.61 4.86 7.67
N LYS A 105 -20.49 4.30 8.49
CA LYS A 105 -20.70 4.76 9.86
C LYS A 105 -19.45 4.54 10.71
N VAL A 106 -19.07 5.57 11.48
CA VAL A 106 -18.01 5.45 12.49
C VAL A 106 -18.45 4.43 13.54
N LEU A 107 -17.65 3.38 13.71
CA LEU A 107 -17.81 2.36 14.75
C LEU A 107 -17.12 2.82 16.03
N TRP A 108 -15.88 3.29 15.91
CA TRP A 108 -15.12 3.90 16.97
C TRP A 108 -14.12 4.91 16.41
N GLN A 109 -13.64 5.81 17.26
CA GLN A 109 -12.53 6.69 16.95
C GLN A 109 -11.66 6.91 18.19
N HIS A 110 -10.36 7.09 17.96
CA HIS A 110 -9.41 7.56 18.96
C HIS A 110 -8.84 8.90 18.50
N ALA A 111 -8.75 9.89 19.38
CA ALA A 111 -8.18 11.20 19.10
C ALA A 111 -7.10 11.53 20.14
N TYR A 112 -6.00 12.13 19.71
CA TYR A 112 -4.90 12.54 20.57
C TYR A 112 -4.30 13.87 20.10
N ASP A 113 -3.87 14.68 21.07
CA ASP A 113 -3.26 15.96 20.81
C ASP A 113 -1.89 15.79 20.15
N VAL A 114 -1.61 16.60 19.12
CA VAL A 114 -0.33 16.58 18.42
C VAL A 114 0.10 18.00 18.04
N ARG A 115 1.41 18.24 18.05
CA ARG A 115 1.99 19.49 17.56
C ARG A 115 2.86 19.21 16.35
N TYR A 116 2.44 19.68 15.19
CA TYR A 116 3.23 19.54 13.98
C TYR A 116 4.44 20.49 13.96
N THR A 117 5.58 19.89 13.65
CA THR A 117 6.89 20.52 13.45
C THR A 117 7.41 20.27 12.03
N VAL A 118 6.64 19.56 11.20
CA VAL A 118 7.02 19.10 9.85
C VAL A 118 6.51 20.05 8.77
N SER A 119 7.09 19.95 7.58
CA SER A 119 6.52 20.56 6.37
C SER A 119 5.28 19.79 5.92
N TYR A 120 4.39 20.46 5.17
CA TYR A 120 3.11 19.88 4.75
C TYR A 120 2.31 19.36 5.94
N ALA A 121 2.08 20.22 6.93
CA ALA A 121 1.48 19.90 8.23
C ALA A 121 -0.03 19.58 8.15
N HIS A 122 -0.40 18.57 7.35
CA HIS A 122 -1.76 18.25 6.90
C HIS A 122 -2.18 16.82 7.21
N GLY A 123 -1.64 16.22 8.26
CA GLY A 123 -2.14 14.94 8.72
C GLY A 123 -1.21 13.77 8.52
N PRO A 124 -1.59 12.62 9.11
CA PRO A 124 -0.85 11.37 9.06
C PRO A 124 -0.73 10.84 7.62
N ARG A 125 0.33 10.06 7.39
CA ARG A 125 0.75 9.56 6.06
C ARG A 125 0.86 8.05 5.98
N ALA A 126 1.21 7.41 7.08
CA ALA A 126 1.29 5.95 7.13
C ALA A 126 -0.12 5.35 7.04
N THR A 127 -0.30 4.38 6.15
CA THR A 127 -1.53 3.60 6.05
C THR A 127 -1.62 2.68 7.28
N PRO A 128 -2.78 2.61 7.96
CA PRO A 128 -2.98 1.64 9.03
C PRO A 128 -2.70 0.20 8.57
N VAL A 129 -2.30 -0.66 9.49
CA VAL A 129 -2.09 -2.09 9.23
C VAL A 129 -3.02 -2.91 10.12
N VAL A 130 -3.86 -3.72 9.52
CA VAL A 130 -4.76 -4.66 10.21
C VAL A 130 -4.14 -6.05 10.16
N ASP A 131 -4.05 -6.71 11.31
CA ASP A 131 -3.59 -8.09 11.44
C ASP A 131 -4.42 -8.79 12.52
N GLY A 132 -5.36 -9.63 12.07
CA GLY A 132 -6.33 -10.30 12.94
C GLY A 132 -7.14 -9.29 13.76
N ASN A 133 -7.06 -9.39 15.09
CA ASN A 133 -7.81 -8.53 16.00
C ASN A 133 -7.08 -7.22 16.38
N ARG A 134 -6.02 -6.84 15.66
CA ARG A 134 -5.23 -5.64 15.95
C ARG A 134 -5.08 -4.72 14.76
N VAL A 135 -5.11 -3.42 15.03
CA VAL A 135 -4.75 -2.38 14.07
C VAL A 135 -3.58 -1.56 14.59
N TYR A 136 -2.57 -1.36 13.75
CA TYR A 136 -1.37 -0.59 14.04
C TYR A 136 -1.37 0.69 13.22
N THR A 137 -1.08 1.82 13.87
CA THR A 137 -1.04 3.13 13.22
C THR A 137 0.21 3.89 13.63
N ILE A 138 0.72 4.73 12.73
CA ILE A 138 1.81 5.66 13.00
C ILE A 138 1.35 7.06 12.59
N GLY A 139 1.34 7.98 13.56
CA GLY A 139 1.04 9.40 13.39
C GLY A 139 2.20 10.19 12.79
N THR A 140 1.94 11.43 12.37
CA THR A 140 2.94 12.27 11.69
C THR A 140 4.20 12.51 12.53
N GLN A 141 4.02 12.62 13.85
CA GLN A 141 5.08 12.92 14.82
C GLN A 141 5.68 11.66 15.48
N GLY A 142 5.39 10.46 14.96
CA GLY A 142 5.94 9.21 15.49
C GLY A 142 5.17 8.60 16.65
N ASP A 143 3.92 9.04 16.88
CA ASP A 143 2.99 8.37 17.79
C ASP A 143 2.52 7.06 17.15
N MET A 144 2.94 5.93 17.73
CA MET A 144 2.58 4.61 17.27
C MET A 144 1.59 3.99 18.25
N PHE A 145 0.52 3.42 17.73
CA PHE A 145 -0.51 2.78 18.54
C PHE A 145 -0.82 1.39 18.02
N CYS A 146 -1.15 0.49 18.94
CA CYS A 146 -1.87 -0.73 18.65
C CYS A 146 -3.23 -0.67 19.32
N PHE A 147 -4.28 -0.87 18.53
CA PHE A 147 -5.65 -0.93 19.03
C PHE A 147 -6.24 -2.32 18.86
N ASP A 148 -7.19 -2.65 19.73
CA ASP A 148 -8.18 -3.68 19.47
C ASP A 148 -9.06 -3.28 18.27
N VAL A 149 -9.24 -4.19 17.33
CA VAL A 149 -9.98 -3.94 16.07
C VAL A 149 -11.48 -3.67 16.31
N GLU A 150 -12.09 -4.31 17.30
CA GLU A 150 -13.54 -4.20 17.51
C GLU A 150 -13.91 -2.95 18.30
N GLN A 151 -13.17 -2.66 19.37
CA GLN A 151 -13.52 -1.64 20.35
C GLN A 151 -12.70 -0.35 20.21
N GLY A 152 -11.55 -0.40 19.55
CA GLY A 152 -10.64 0.74 19.45
C GLY A 152 -9.90 1.04 20.75
N GLU A 153 -9.81 0.06 21.67
CA GLU A 153 -9.04 0.19 22.90
C GLU A 153 -7.53 0.17 22.58
N ILE A 154 -6.76 1.07 23.17
CA ILE A 154 -5.29 1.06 23.05
C ILE A 154 -4.75 -0.12 23.85
N LEU A 155 -4.13 -1.07 23.16
CA LEU A 155 -3.49 -2.24 23.76
C LEU A 155 -2.05 -1.93 24.18
N TRP A 156 -1.34 -1.13 23.38
CA TRP A 156 -0.06 -0.53 23.72
C TRP A 156 0.20 0.67 22.81
N LYS A 157 1.13 1.55 23.21
CA LYS A 157 1.53 2.72 22.42
C LYS A 157 3.02 3.01 22.58
N LYS A 158 3.58 3.73 21.61
CA LYS A 158 4.93 4.28 21.63
C LYS A 158 4.97 5.70 21.11
N ASN A 159 6.00 6.45 21.50
CA ASN A 159 6.35 7.70 20.87
C ASN A 159 7.83 7.66 20.43
N PHE A 160 8.07 7.73 19.12
CA PHE A 160 9.42 7.58 18.56
C PHE A 160 10.38 8.69 19.00
N VAL A 161 9.90 9.93 19.12
CA VAL A 161 10.73 11.06 19.56
C VAL A 161 11.14 10.89 21.03
N GLU A 162 10.19 10.53 21.90
CA GLU A 162 10.42 10.36 23.33
C GLU A 162 11.25 9.12 23.67
N GLU A 163 10.99 7.99 23.01
CA GLU A 163 11.63 6.70 23.32
C GLU A 163 12.93 6.46 22.57
N TYR A 164 13.07 7.00 21.34
CA TYR A 164 14.20 6.71 20.44
C TYR A 164 15.01 7.95 20.06
N GLY A 165 14.60 9.14 20.50
CA GLY A 165 15.26 10.39 20.12
C GLY A 165 15.15 10.69 18.63
N THR A 166 14.10 10.21 17.97
CA THR A 166 13.92 10.29 16.52
C THR A 166 14.08 11.71 15.99
N ALA A 167 14.96 11.86 15.00
CA ALA A 167 15.01 13.06 14.17
C ALA A 167 13.89 12.98 13.12
N LEU A 168 12.77 13.67 13.38
CA LEU A 168 11.60 13.59 12.50
C LEU A 168 11.94 13.98 11.05
N PRO A 169 11.46 13.21 10.05
CA PRO A 169 11.63 13.56 8.66
C PRO A 169 10.96 14.90 8.32
N ASN A 170 11.45 15.58 7.29
CA ASN A 170 10.89 16.86 6.84
C ASN A 170 9.38 16.81 6.57
N TRP A 171 8.87 15.65 6.12
CA TRP A 171 7.44 15.44 5.84
C TRP A 171 6.76 14.54 6.88
N GLY A 172 7.39 14.29 8.02
CA GLY A 172 6.87 13.40 9.07
C GLY A 172 6.97 11.91 8.73
N MET A 173 6.54 11.07 9.67
CA MET A 173 6.55 9.62 9.50
C MET A 173 5.52 9.20 8.44
N ALA A 174 5.96 8.44 7.44
CA ALA A 174 5.12 7.99 6.33
C ALA A 174 5.21 6.49 6.05
N ALA A 175 6.26 5.82 6.51
CA ALA A 175 6.45 4.40 6.29
C ALA A 175 5.42 3.60 7.08
N SER A 176 4.55 2.89 6.36
CA SER A 176 3.57 1.99 6.97
C SER A 176 4.31 0.76 7.53
N PRO A 177 4.03 0.33 8.77
CA PRO A 177 4.76 -0.77 9.38
C PRO A 177 4.52 -2.09 8.62
N LEU A 178 5.40 -3.07 8.82
CA LEU A 178 5.32 -4.40 8.24
C LEU A 178 5.08 -5.43 9.34
N VAL A 179 4.02 -6.22 9.23
CA VAL A 179 3.80 -7.38 10.11
C VAL A 179 4.47 -8.60 9.50
N ASP A 180 5.27 -9.31 10.31
CA ASP A 180 5.85 -10.60 9.96
C ASP A 180 5.82 -11.58 11.15
N GLY A 181 4.87 -12.53 11.13
CA GLY A 181 4.68 -13.45 12.24
C GLY A 181 4.36 -12.71 13.55
N LYS A 182 5.27 -12.73 14.53
CA LYS A 182 5.14 -11.99 15.81
C LYS A 182 5.66 -10.56 15.74
N GLN A 183 6.29 -10.18 14.64
CA GLN A 183 7.04 -8.93 14.51
C GLN A 183 6.19 -7.84 13.86
N LEU A 184 6.47 -6.60 14.27
CA LEU A 184 5.98 -5.38 13.67
C LEU A 184 7.18 -4.48 13.42
N ILE A 185 7.61 -4.42 12.16
CA ILE A 185 8.86 -3.82 11.71
C ILE A 185 8.57 -2.45 11.08
N THR A 186 9.24 -1.40 11.53
CA THR A 186 9.00 -0.04 11.02
C THR A 186 10.25 0.82 11.04
N LEU A 187 10.26 1.85 10.20
CA LEU A 187 11.23 2.93 10.31
C LEU A 187 10.87 3.79 11.52
N VAL A 188 11.84 4.00 12.42
CA VAL A 188 11.72 4.77 13.65
C VAL A 188 12.61 6.02 13.59
N GLY A 189 13.84 5.90 13.06
CA GLY A 189 14.72 7.05 12.88
C GLY A 189 15.50 7.51 14.10
N GLY A 190 15.70 6.62 15.09
CA GLY A 190 16.51 6.87 16.28
C GLY A 190 17.99 6.54 16.09
N SER A 191 18.81 6.85 17.10
CA SER A 191 20.24 6.51 17.13
C SER A 191 20.51 5.06 17.54
N ASP A 192 21.78 4.64 17.45
CA ASP A 192 22.27 3.35 17.94
C ASP A 192 21.57 2.15 17.28
N GLY A 193 21.48 2.20 15.96
CA GLY A 193 20.84 1.18 15.14
C GLY A 193 19.32 1.27 15.11
N ALA A 194 18.70 2.35 15.59
CA ALA A 194 17.24 2.48 15.66
C ALA A 194 16.61 3.19 14.44
N CYS A 195 17.27 3.19 13.27
CA CYS A 195 16.61 3.64 12.05
C CYS A 195 15.46 2.69 11.68
N LEU A 196 15.68 1.38 11.74
CA LEU A 196 14.67 0.34 11.57
C LEU A 196 14.55 -0.49 12.85
N VAL A 197 13.33 -0.66 13.36
CA VAL A 197 13.08 -1.38 14.61
C VAL A 197 11.99 -2.43 14.40
N SER A 198 12.20 -3.60 14.99
CA SER A 198 11.18 -4.65 15.12
C SER A 198 10.63 -4.67 16.52
N PHE A 199 9.31 -4.66 16.62
CA PHE A 199 8.56 -4.79 17.86
C PHE A 199 7.83 -6.11 17.90
N ASP A 200 7.65 -6.66 19.09
CA ASP A 200 6.64 -7.69 19.34
C ASP A 200 5.27 -7.06 19.13
N LYS A 201 4.52 -7.53 18.12
CA LYS A 201 3.26 -6.90 17.71
C LYS A 201 2.19 -6.94 18.80
N MET A 202 2.30 -7.88 19.76
CA MET A 202 1.31 -8.05 20.82
C MET A 202 1.55 -7.11 21.99
N THR A 203 2.80 -6.83 22.30
CA THR A 203 3.23 -6.11 23.52
C THR A 203 3.89 -4.76 23.26
N GLY A 204 4.33 -4.50 22.03
CA GLY A 204 5.14 -3.34 21.68
C GLY A 204 6.58 -3.42 22.19
N GLN A 205 7.04 -4.53 22.76
CA GLN A 205 8.44 -4.63 23.21
C GLN A 205 9.39 -4.67 22.01
N GLU A 206 10.50 -3.96 22.07
CA GLU A 206 11.56 -4.05 21.05
C GLU A 206 12.14 -5.47 21.03
N LEU A 207 12.20 -6.07 19.84
CA LEU A 207 12.80 -7.38 19.59
C LEU A 207 14.24 -7.23 19.10
N TRP A 208 14.44 -6.35 18.13
CA TRP A 208 15.73 -5.97 17.58
C TRP A 208 15.62 -4.62 16.89
N ARG A 209 16.77 -4.00 16.64
CA ARG A 209 16.92 -2.78 15.83
C ARG A 209 18.12 -2.91 14.92
N ALA A 210 18.05 -2.28 13.76
CA ALA A 210 19.10 -2.27 12.75
C ALA A 210 19.17 -0.93 12.02
N ILE A 211 20.33 -0.68 11.41
CA ILE A 211 20.64 0.48 10.56
C ILE A 211 20.86 1.77 11.37
N ASP A 212 22.01 2.39 11.15
CA ASP A 212 22.30 3.76 11.54
C ASP A 212 22.23 4.62 10.28
N ASP A 213 21.31 5.58 10.24
CA ASP A 213 21.22 6.58 9.18
C ASP A 213 20.91 7.95 9.81
N PRO A 214 21.53 9.05 9.34
CA PRO A 214 21.22 10.40 9.83
C PRO A 214 19.76 10.83 9.60
N ALA A 215 19.00 10.13 8.75
CA ALA A 215 17.60 10.38 8.48
C ALA A 215 16.81 9.06 8.30
N VAL A 216 15.48 9.16 8.36
CA VAL A 216 14.61 7.97 8.42
C VAL A 216 14.29 7.41 7.04
N GLY A 217 14.02 8.28 6.06
CA GLY A 217 13.37 7.89 4.80
C GLY A 217 11.85 7.75 4.95
N TYR A 218 11.19 7.31 3.88
CA TYR A 218 9.71 7.24 3.83
C TYR A 218 9.16 5.90 3.32
N ALA A 219 9.99 5.08 2.68
CA ALA A 219 9.59 3.85 2.02
C ALA A 219 9.23 2.79 3.06
N PRO A 220 8.02 2.20 3.00
CA PRO A 220 7.67 1.08 3.85
C PRO A 220 8.64 -0.10 3.65
N PRO A 221 9.10 -0.77 4.71
CA PRO A 221 9.91 -1.98 4.57
C PRO A 221 9.09 -3.09 3.89
N VAL A 222 9.79 -3.96 3.17
CA VAL A 222 9.21 -5.12 2.47
C VAL A 222 10.10 -6.35 2.63
N ILE A 223 9.48 -7.53 2.74
CA ILE A 223 10.21 -8.80 2.71
C ILE A 223 10.01 -9.42 1.33
N TYR A 224 11.12 -9.80 0.71
CA TYR A 224 11.14 -10.55 -0.53
C TYR A 224 11.88 -11.87 -0.34
N GLU A 225 11.49 -12.88 -1.11
CA GLU A 225 12.21 -14.15 -1.17
C GLU A 225 13.05 -14.20 -2.46
N PHE A 226 14.35 -14.43 -2.29
CA PHE A 226 15.31 -14.64 -3.38
C PHE A 226 15.87 -16.06 -3.24
N ASP A 227 15.52 -16.95 -4.18
CA ASP A 227 15.86 -18.37 -4.18
C ASP A 227 15.72 -19.06 -2.80
N GLY A 228 14.57 -18.87 -2.14
CA GLY A 228 14.27 -19.46 -0.83
C GLY A 228 14.80 -18.68 0.38
N VAL A 229 15.61 -17.64 0.18
CA VAL A 229 16.11 -16.79 1.27
C VAL A 229 15.24 -15.55 1.41
N ARG A 230 14.57 -15.42 2.56
CA ARG A 230 13.80 -14.24 2.93
C ARG A 230 14.76 -13.09 3.25
N GLN A 231 14.56 -11.96 2.60
CA GLN A 231 15.38 -10.76 2.76
C GLN A 231 14.47 -9.57 3.03
N LEU A 232 14.64 -8.95 4.20
CA LEU A 232 13.97 -7.71 4.58
C LEU A 232 14.70 -6.55 3.92
N ILE A 233 14.06 -5.92 2.94
CA ILE A 233 14.58 -4.76 2.22
C ILE A 233 14.09 -3.49 2.91
N ALA A 234 15.04 -2.71 3.42
CA ALA A 234 14.83 -1.39 3.98
C ALA A 234 15.57 -0.35 3.13
N TRP A 235 14.85 0.64 2.62
CA TRP A 235 15.42 1.72 1.81
C TRP A 235 15.45 3.03 2.60
N HIS A 236 16.64 3.32 3.15
CA HIS A 236 16.91 4.51 3.96
C HIS A 236 17.72 5.54 3.14
N PRO A 237 17.83 6.79 3.62
CA PRO A 237 18.38 7.90 2.84
C PRO A 237 19.78 7.71 2.26
N THR A 238 20.65 6.93 2.91
CA THR A 238 22.03 6.72 2.45
C THR A 238 22.26 5.38 1.74
N ALA A 239 21.37 4.39 1.89
CA ALA A 239 21.54 3.08 1.26
C ALA A 239 20.24 2.25 1.17
N ILE A 240 20.32 1.19 0.37
CA ILE A 240 19.37 0.08 0.40
C ILE A 240 20.02 -1.04 1.19
N THR A 241 19.36 -1.49 2.25
CA THR A 241 19.89 -2.54 3.13
C THR A 241 18.98 -3.75 3.10
N SER A 242 19.60 -4.93 3.00
CA SER A 242 18.94 -6.21 3.21
C SER A 242 19.32 -6.79 4.56
N LEU A 243 18.32 -7.25 5.30
CA LEU A 243 18.46 -7.84 6.62
C LEU A 243 17.81 -9.23 6.66
N ASN A 244 18.29 -10.05 7.59
CA ASN A 244 17.55 -11.20 8.08
C ASN A 244 16.27 -10.71 8.78
N PRO A 245 15.06 -11.07 8.30
CA PRO A 245 13.82 -10.56 8.89
C PRO A 245 13.60 -11.04 10.33
N GLU A 246 14.13 -12.20 10.73
CA GLU A 246 13.98 -12.75 12.08
C GLU A 246 14.88 -12.07 13.13
N THR A 247 16.09 -11.64 12.74
CA THR A 247 17.10 -11.16 13.68
C THR A 247 17.52 -9.70 13.50
N GLY A 248 17.22 -9.10 12.35
CA GLY A 248 17.73 -7.78 11.98
C GLY A 248 19.20 -7.78 11.55
N GLU A 249 19.85 -8.94 11.46
CA GLU A 249 21.25 -9.06 11.02
C GLU A 249 21.40 -8.61 9.56
N LYS A 250 22.41 -7.80 9.28
CA LYS A 250 22.65 -7.28 7.93
C LYS A 250 23.21 -8.36 7.01
N TYR A 251 22.51 -8.61 5.91
CA TYR A 251 22.99 -9.42 4.80
C TYR A 251 23.89 -8.62 3.87
N TRP A 252 23.38 -7.50 3.35
CA TRP A 252 24.14 -6.62 2.48
C TRP A 252 23.60 -5.19 2.53
N GLU A 253 24.41 -4.27 2.04
CA GLU A 253 24.09 -2.85 1.94
C GLU A 253 24.60 -2.33 0.59
N PHE A 254 23.75 -1.62 -0.11
CA PHE A 254 24.08 -0.99 -1.39
C PHE A 254 23.98 0.54 -1.24
N PRO A 255 25.12 1.27 -1.26
CA PRO A 255 25.12 2.72 -1.08
C PRO A 255 24.28 3.46 -2.12
N PHE A 256 23.40 4.33 -1.63
CA PHE A 256 22.54 5.16 -2.44
C PHE A 256 22.13 6.44 -1.69
N ASP A 257 22.99 7.47 -1.77
CA ASP A 257 22.71 8.78 -1.19
C ASP A 257 21.57 9.51 -1.90
N VAL A 258 20.36 9.39 -1.35
CA VAL A 258 19.15 10.00 -1.89
C VAL A 258 19.03 11.44 -1.43
N ARG A 259 18.93 12.36 -2.39
CA ARG A 259 18.83 13.79 -2.12
C ARG A 259 17.60 14.07 -1.27
N VAL A 260 17.80 14.83 -0.18
CA VAL A 260 16.78 15.19 0.83
C VAL A 260 16.03 13.99 1.42
N GLY A 261 16.60 12.78 1.35
CA GLY A 261 16.05 11.56 1.94
C GLY A 261 14.73 11.10 1.35
N LEU A 262 14.40 11.47 0.10
CA LEU A 262 13.15 11.10 -0.58
C LEU A 262 13.13 9.64 -1.08
N THR A 263 13.39 8.69 -0.17
CA THR A 263 13.16 7.26 -0.40
C THR A 263 11.68 6.99 -0.15
N VAL A 264 10.82 7.13 -1.16
CA VAL A 264 9.36 7.07 -0.97
C VAL A 264 8.73 5.90 -1.71
N PRO A 265 8.96 5.66 -3.03
CA PRO A 265 8.38 4.50 -3.69
C PRO A 265 8.86 3.20 -3.05
N THR A 266 7.95 2.24 -2.87
CA THR A 266 8.32 0.93 -2.33
C THR A 266 9.24 0.18 -3.32
N PRO A 267 10.39 -0.38 -2.88
CA PRO A 267 11.23 -1.21 -3.75
C PRO A 267 10.43 -2.37 -4.36
N LYS A 268 10.60 -2.63 -5.67
CA LYS A 268 9.85 -3.67 -6.38
C LYS A 268 10.75 -4.79 -6.86
N ARG A 269 10.31 -6.03 -6.66
CA ARG A 269 11.04 -7.23 -7.11
C ARG A 269 10.39 -7.85 -8.35
N GLN A 270 11.22 -8.29 -9.29
CA GLN A 270 10.85 -9.26 -10.33
C GLN A 270 11.98 -10.28 -10.49
N GLY A 271 11.70 -11.56 -10.21
CA GLY A 271 12.74 -12.59 -10.16
C GLY A 271 13.83 -12.26 -9.14
N ASN A 272 15.10 -12.28 -9.56
CA ASN A 272 16.25 -11.87 -8.75
C ASN A 272 16.57 -10.36 -8.87
N ARG A 273 15.75 -9.58 -9.57
CA ARG A 273 15.97 -8.14 -9.77
C ARG A 273 15.16 -7.31 -8.78
N LEU A 274 15.78 -6.27 -8.24
CA LEU A 274 15.20 -5.30 -7.33
C LEU A 274 15.31 -3.90 -7.94
N PHE A 275 14.17 -3.28 -8.20
CA PHE A 275 14.05 -1.96 -8.77
C PHE A 275 13.71 -0.91 -7.71
N VAL A 276 14.40 0.23 -7.77
CA VAL A 276 14.11 1.43 -6.97
C VAL A 276 14.13 2.68 -7.85
N THR A 277 13.41 3.72 -7.45
CA THR A 277 13.43 5.02 -8.14
C THR A 277 13.20 6.16 -7.16
N ALA A 278 14.01 7.21 -7.28
CA ALA A 278 13.90 8.41 -6.47
C ALA A 278 13.76 9.64 -7.37
N PHE A 279 13.12 10.68 -6.84
CA PHE A 279 12.77 11.89 -7.59
C PHE A 279 14.00 12.54 -8.24
N TYR A 280 15.02 12.89 -7.45
CA TYR A 280 16.23 13.51 -7.99
C TYR A 280 17.12 12.47 -8.64
N ASN A 281 17.46 11.43 -7.89
CA ASN A 281 18.54 10.50 -8.23
C ASN A 281 18.20 9.46 -9.31
N GLY A 282 16.96 9.44 -9.78
CA GLY A 282 16.52 8.53 -10.84
C GLY A 282 16.42 7.07 -10.40
N PRO A 283 16.33 6.15 -11.37
CA PRO A 283 16.14 4.73 -11.12
C PRO A 283 17.45 3.96 -10.92
N ARG A 284 17.39 2.84 -10.20
CA ARG A 284 18.43 1.82 -10.15
C ARG A 284 17.82 0.42 -10.22
N MET A 285 18.51 -0.47 -10.90
CA MET A 285 18.22 -1.90 -10.93
C MET A 285 19.36 -2.67 -10.29
N LEU A 286 19.05 -3.45 -9.27
CA LEU A 286 19.98 -4.35 -8.61
C LEU A 286 19.65 -5.79 -8.96
N GLU A 287 20.66 -6.62 -9.16
CA GLU A 287 20.51 -8.07 -9.01
C GLU A 287 20.82 -8.44 -7.57
N VAL A 288 19.97 -9.26 -6.98
CA VAL A 288 20.08 -9.75 -5.60
C VAL A 288 20.34 -11.24 -5.64
N SER A 289 21.45 -11.69 -5.04
CA SER A 289 21.75 -13.09 -4.82
C SER A 289 21.28 -13.55 -3.43
N SER A 290 21.17 -14.86 -3.27
CA SER A 290 20.76 -15.55 -2.05
C SER A 290 21.88 -16.38 -1.43
N ASP A 291 22.91 -16.74 -2.20
CA ASP A 291 24.04 -17.56 -1.77
C ASP A 291 25.41 -17.05 -2.32
N PRO A 292 26.18 -16.30 -1.50
CA PRO A 292 25.70 -15.63 -0.29
C PRO A 292 24.71 -14.50 -0.66
N PRO A 293 23.88 -14.04 0.28
CA PRO A 293 23.07 -12.85 0.09
C PRO A 293 23.94 -11.64 -0.28
N ALA A 294 23.71 -11.05 -1.45
CA ALA A 294 24.42 -9.85 -1.91
C ALA A 294 23.56 -9.08 -2.91
N ALA A 295 23.93 -7.82 -3.19
CA ALA A 295 23.36 -7.04 -4.26
C ALA A 295 24.45 -6.47 -5.16
N LYS A 296 24.22 -6.49 -6.48
CA LYS A 296 25.07 -5.80 -7.46
C LYS A 296 24.23 -4.91 -8.36
N LEU A 297 24.79 -3.77 -8.75
CA LEU A 297 24.16 -2.87 -9.72
C LEU A 297 24.15 -3.54 -11.10
N LEU A 298 22.96 -3.62 -11.72
CA LEU A 298 22.83 -3.96 -13.14
C LEU A 298 22.91 -2.70 -14.00
N TRP A 299 22.08 -1.71 -13.68
CA TRP A 299 22.05 -0.41 -14.35
C TRP A 299 21.47 0.67 -13.44
N GLN A 300 21.74 1.93 -13.79
CA GLN A 300 21.17 3.11 -13.15
C GLN A 300 20.90 4.20 -14.18
N GLY A 301 20.02 5.14 -13.82
CA GLY A 301 19.90 6.39 -14.56
C GLY A 301 21.19 7.22 -14.49
N ASN A 302 21.33 8.14 -15.44
CA ASN A 302 22.44 9.07 -15.58
C ASN A 302 22.07 10.50 -15.13
N SER A 303 20.83 10.71 -14.67
CA SER A 303 20.36 12.02 -14.19
C SER A 303 20.15 12.07 -12.68
N ASP A 304 20.58 13.17 -12.07
CA ASP A 304 20.31 13.56 -10.69
C ASP A 304 19.38 14.80 -10.60
N SER A 305 18.66 15.09 -11.69
CA SER A 305 17.88 16.30 -11.88
C SER A 305 16.38 16.07 -11.73
N GLU A 306 15.69 17.01 -11.07
CA GLU A 306 14.22 17.03 -11.08
C GLU A 306 13.59 17.43 -12.43
N LYS A 307 14.37 17.95 -13.39
CA LYS A 307 13.87 18.43 -14.68
C LYS A 307 14.47 17.70 -15.88
N LYS A 308 15.78 17.47 -15.85
CA LYS A 308 16.50 16.78 -16.93
C LYS A 308 16.49 15.27 -16.70
N THR A 309 15.31 14.69 -16.54
CA THR A 309 15.15 13.27 -16.19
C THR A 309 15.38 12.38 -17.41
N ASP A 310 16.07 11.25 -17.26
CA ASP A 310 16.38 10.31 -18.35
C ASP A 310 15.68 8.96 -18.20
N GLY A 311 15.47 8.47 -16.96
CA GLY A 311 14.71 7.26 -16.65
C GLY A 311 13.42 7.55 -15.89
N LEU A 312 13.08 6.74 -14.89
CA LEU A 312 11.93 6.98 -14.02
C LEU A 312 12.37 7.78 -12.79
N HIS A 313 11.80 8.97 -12.61
CA HIS A 313 12.10 9.90 -11.50
C HIS A 313 10.83 10.07 -10.65
N SER A 314 10.41 8.96 -10.04
CA SER A 314 9.18 8.91 -9.27
C SER A 314 9.35 9.55 -7.89
N ILE A 315 8.27 10.09 -7.34
CA ILE A 315 8.28 10.72 -6.01
C ILE A 315 7.41 9.99 -5.00
N MET A 316 6.17 9.65 -5.32
CA MET A 316 5.23 8.99 -4.40
C MET A 316 4.71 7.65 -4.92
N PRO A 317 4.36 7.51 -6.21
CA PRO A 317 3.68 6.29 -6.64
C PRO A 317 4.68 5.15 -6.79
N THR A 318 4.27 3.98 -6.33
CA THR A 318 5.02 2.74 -6.51
C THR A 318 4.92 2.30 -7.98
N PRO A 319 6.04 2.10 -8.69
CA PRO A 319 6.03 1.64 -10.08
C PRO A 319 5.52 0.22 -10.23
N ILE A 320 4.97 -0.08 -11.40
CA ILE A 320 4.71 -1.45 -11.86
C ILE A 320 6.02 -1.98 -12.44
N PHE A 321 6.44 -3.16 -12.02
CA PHE A 321 7.64 -3.83 -12.54
C PHE A 321 7.25 -5.23 -13.04
N THR A 322 7.39 -5.47 -14.33
CA THR A 322 7.17 -6.77 -14.98
C THR A 322 8.50 -7.39 -15.40
N GLU A 323 8.46 -8.58 -16.00
CA GLU A 323 9.67 -9.23 -16.51
C GLU A 323 10.43 -8.41 -17.55
N SER A 324 9.74 -7.61 -18.36
CA SER A 324 10.35 -6.92 -19.48
C SER A 324 10.29 -5.39 -19.37
N HIS A 325 9.35 -4.84 -18.59
CA HIS A 325 9.12 -3.40 -18.59
C HIS A 325 8.77 -2.87 -17.19
N ILE A 326 9.02 -1.57 -17.00
CA ILE A 326 8.67 -0.83 -15.79
C ILE A 326 7.77 0.34 -16.19
N TYR A 327 6.66 0.51 -15.48
CA TYR A 327 5.73 1.61 -15.67
C TYR A 327 5.62 2.46 -14.42
N GLY A 328 5.68 3.77 -14.55
CA GLY A 328 5.58 4.66 -13.40
C GLY A 328 5.39 6.12 -13.77
N VAL A 329 5.01 6.91 -12.77
CA VAL A 329 4.78 8.35 -12.91
C VAL A 329 5.94 9.11 -12.31
N CYS A 330 6.52 10.02 -13.10
CA CYS A 330 7.52 10.97 -12.64
C CYS A 330 6.85 12.17 -11.97
N SER A 331 7.61 12.87 -11.14
CA SER A 331 7.16 14.06 -10.41
C SER A 331 6.59 15.22 -11.24
N PHE A 332 6.86 15.29 -12.56
CA PHE A 332 6.28 16.31 -13.44
C PHE A 332 5.06 15.82 -14.23
N GLY A 333 4.60 14.60 -13.91
CA GLY A 333 3.41 13.96 -14.45
C GLY A 333 3.69 12.97 -15.56
N GLN A 334 4.93 12.85 -16.02
CA GLN A 334 5.29 11.88 -17.07
C GLN A 334 4.95 10.47 -16.63
N LEU A 335 3.93 9.86 -17.22
CA LEU A 335 3.74 8.42 -17.20
C LEU A 335 4.72 7.83 -18.22
N ARG A 336 5.62 6.96 -17.76
CA ARG A 336 6.68 6.37 -18.57
C ARG A 336 6.60 4.87 -18.59
N CYS A 337 7.06 4.30 -19.70
CA CYS A 337 7.51 2.92 -19.80
C CYS A 337 9.02 2.89 -19.99
N LEU A 338 9.69 2.03 -19.24
CA LEU A 338 11.11 1.74 -19.36
C LEU A 338 11.28 0.28 -19.73
N ASP A 339 12.30 -0.01 -20.53
CA ASP A 339 12.85 -1.35 -20.71
C ASP A 339 13.48 -1.80 -19.38
N ALA A 340 13.11 -2.96 -18.88
CA ALA A 340 13.59 -3.45 -17.59
C ALA A 340 15.05 -3.92 -17.61
N GLU A 341 15.57 -4.28 -18.77
CA GLU A 341 16.92 -4.84 -18.92
C GLU A 341 17.98 -3.73 -18.97
N GLN A 342 17.67 -2.63 -19.65
CA GLN A 342 18.62 -1.52 -19.88
C GLN A 342 18.24 -0.25 -19.10
N GLY A 343 16.99 -0.11 -18.70
CA GLY A 343 16.48 1.11 -18.05
C GLY A 343 16.14 2.25 -19.02
N ASP A 344 16.22 1.99 -20.33
CA ASP A 344 15.92 2.98 -21.36
C ASP A 344 14.42 3.30 -21.41
N ARG A 345 14.10 4.59 -21.57
CA ARG A 345 12.71 5.04 -21.74
C ARG A 345 12.18 4.61 -23.11
N VAL A 346 11.15 3.76 -23.12
CA VAL A 346 10.45 3.28 -24.32
C VAL A 346 9.46 4.33 -24.79
N TRP A 347 8.61 4.84 -23.89
CA TRP A 347 7.66 5.90 -24.19
C TRP A 347 7.37 6.78 -22.97
N GLU A 348 6.74 7.92 -23.24
CA GLU A 348 6.26 8.90 -22.26
C GLU A 348 4.94 9.51 -22.72
N THR A 349 4.00 9.70 -21.79
CA THR A 349 2.78 10.48 -22.00
C THR A 349 2.39 11.24 -20.74
N PHE A 350 1.47 12.20 -20.88
CA PHE A 350 0.84 12.94 -19.79
C PHE A 350 -0.67 12.69 -19.70
N GLU A 351 -1.21 11.78 -20.52
CA GLU A 351 -2.66 11.60 -20.67
C GLU A 351 -3.35 11.15 -19.38
N ALA A 352 -2.75 10.25 -18.60
CA ALA A 352 -3.30 9.80 -17.31
C ALA A 352 -3.14 10.85 -16.17
N THR A 353 -2.43 11.96 -16.45
CA THR A 353 -1.96 12.93 -15.46
C THR A 353 -2.10 14.36 -16.04
N GLY A 354 -1.02 15.15 -16.00
CA GLY A 354 -0.89 16.48 -16.60
C GLY A 354 0.55 16.97 -16.45
N GLU A 355 0.84 18.20 -16.90
CA GLU A 355 2.21 18.72 -16.99
C GLU A 355 2.46 19.87 -15.98
N ASP A 356 2.97 19.54 -14.80
CA ASP A 356 3.41 20.51 -13.78
C ASP A 356 4.26 19.81 -12.69
N ARG A 357 4.98 20.55 -11.86
CA ARG A 357 5.72 19.94 -10.74
C ARG A 357 4.78 19.35 -9.69
N TRP A 358 5.19 18.21 -9.14
CA TRP A 358 4.55 17.40 -8.09
C TRP A 358 3.27 16.68 -8.51
N TRP A 359 3.17 16.25 -9.77
CA TRP A 359 2.09 15.36 -10.17
C TRP A 359 2.25 13.96 -9.57
N ASN A 360 1.11 13.30 -9.37
CA ASN A 360 1.03 11.95 -8.85
C ASN A 360 -0.14 11.17 -9.49
N ALA A 361 0.06 9.87 -9.66
CA ALA A 361 -0.99 8.90 -9.98
C ALA A 361 -0.59 7.53 -9.43
N PHE A 362 -1.47 6.93 -8.62
CA PHE A 362 -1.26 5.58 -8.09
C PHE A 362 -1.68 4.55 -9.13
N LEU A 363 -0.78 3.61 -9.44
CA LEU A 363 -1.00 2.58 -10.45
C LEU A 363 -1.31 1.24 -9.75
N ILE A 364 -2.51 0.70 -9.99
CA ILE A 364 -3.01 -0.51 -9.35
C ILE A 364 -3.29 -1.56 -10.42
N PRO A 365 -2.36 -2.50 -10.68
CA PRO A 365 -2.59 -3.58 -11.62
C PRO A 365 -3.79 -4.43 -11.21
N HIS A 366 -4.58 -4.80 -12.21
CA HIS A 366 -5.71 -5.70 -12.08
C HIS A 366 -5.83 -6.52 -13.37
N LYS A 367 -5.40 -7.78 -13.33
CA LYS A 367 -5.38 -8.67 -14.51
C LYS A 367 -4.61 -8.06 -15.70
N ASP A 368 -5.28 -7.83 -16.82
CA ASP A 368 -4.74 -7.29 -18.07
C ASP A 368 -4.77 -5.75 -18.15
N ARG A 369 -5.24 -5.08 -17.09
CA ARG A 369 -5.46 -3.64 -17.02
C ARG A 369 -4.89 -3.05 -15.74
N VAL A 370 -4.89 -1.72 -15.67
CA VAL A 370 -4.42 -0.94 -14.53
C VAL A 370 -5.50 0.07 -14.17
N PHE A 371 -5.84 0.11 -12.88
CA PHE A 371 -6.63 1.19 -12.30
C PHE A 371 -5.66 2.30 -11.88
N ILE A 372 -5.83 3.49 -12.45
CA ILE A 372 -4.99 4.65 -12.18
C ILE A 372 -5.82 5.67 -11.40
N CYS A 373 -5.42 5.94 -10.16
CA CYS A 373 -6.01 7.01 -9.34
C CYS A 373 -5.09 8.23 -9.41
N ASN A 374 -5.48 9.25 -10.18
CA ASN A 374 -4.66 10.45 -10.32
C ASN A 374 -4.99 11.51 -9.27
N GLU A 375 -4.08 12.46 -9.07
CA GLU A 375 -4.25 13.49 -8.05
C GLU A 375 -5.36 14.51 -8.34
N GLN A 376 -5.94 14.52 -9.54
CA GLN A 376 -7.11 15.35 -9.86
C GLN A 376 -8.42 14.67 -9.48
N GLY A 377 -8.36 13.48 -8.88
CA GLY A 377 -9.55 12.80 -8.40
C GLY A 377 -10.24 11.91 -9.41
N GLU A 378 -9.54 11.58 -10.50
CA GLU A 378 -10.06 10.70 -11.54
C GLU A 378 -9.65 9.26 -11.27
N LEU A 379 -10.56 8.34 -11.57
CA LEU A 379 -10.27 6.92 -11.71
C LEU A 379 -10.24 6.59 -13.20
N ILE A 380 -9.13 6.03 -13.65
CA ILE A 380 -8.90 5.67 -15.04
C ILE A 380 -8.66 4.16 -15.11
N ILE A 381 -9.25 3.51 -16.11
CA ILE A 381 -8.90 2.14 -16.49
C ILE A 381 -8.09 2.23 -17.77
N ALA A 382 -6.88 1.68 -17.76
CA ALA A 382 -5.98 1.68 -18.92
C ALA A 382 -5.22 0.36 -19.07
N ARG A 383 -4.71 0.08 -20.27
CA ARG A 383 -3.64 -0.90 -20.48
C ARG A 383 -2.32 -0.18 -20.63
N LEU A 384 -1.28 -0.72 -20.00
CA LEU A 384 0.09 -0.26 -20.12
C LEU A 384 0.90 -1.36 -20.80
N THR A 385 1.35 -1.10 -22.02
CA THR A 385 2.15 -2.05 -22.81
C THR A 385 3.40 -1.37 -23.36
N PRO A 386 4.37 -2.12 -23.91
CA PRO A 386 5.53 -1.52 -24.58
C PRO A 386 5.16 -0.66 -25.78
N GLU A 387 4.01 -0.90 -26.41
CA GLU A 387 3.50 -0.12 -27.54
C GLU A 387 2.93 1.23 -27.11
N GLY A 388 2.47 1.36 -25.86
CA GLY A 388 1.97 2.63 -25.34
C GLY A 388 1.02 2.53 -24.15
N TYR A 389 0.41 3.68 -23.88
CA TYR A 389 -0.72 3.84 -22.97
C TYR A 389 -2.03 3.75 -23.76
N GLU A 390 -2.91 2.82 -23.40
CA GLU A 390 -4.26 2.68 -23.96
C GLU A 390 -5.30 3.00 -22.88
N GLU A 391 -5.90 4.19 -22.92
CA GLU A 391 -7.02 4.52 -22.03
C GLU A 391 -8.29 3.78 -22.47
N LEU A 392 -8.87 2.99 -21.56
CA LEU A 392 -10.13 2.28 -21.79
C LEU A 392 -11.33 3.12 -21.34
N SER A 393 -11.23 3.77 -20.18
CA SER A 393 -12.28 4.65 -19.65
C SER A 393 -11.75 5.52 -18.51
N ARG A 394 -12.48 6.61 -18.21
CA ARG A 394 -12.16 7.60 -17.18
C ARG A 394 -13.43 8.12 -16.53
N ALA A 395 -13.40 8.28 -15.22
CA ALA A 395 -14.50 8.84 -14.43
C ALA A 395 -13.99 9.66 -13.25
N GLU A 396 -14.87 10.51 -12.70
CA GLU A 396 -14.58 11.32 -11.51
C GLU A 396 -14.88 10.49 -10.26
N LEU A 397 -13.84 10.21 -9.46
CA LEU A 397 -13.93 9.42 -8.24
C LEU A 397 -14.15 10.30 -7.01
N LEU A 398 -13.35 11.35 -6.86
CA LEU A 398 -13.33 12.16 -5.65
C LEU A 398 -12.78 13.56 -5.92
N GLU A 399 -13.40 14.61 -5.39
CA GLU A 399 -12.92 15.98 -5.64
C GLU A 399 -11.56 16.24 -4.97
N PRO A 400 -10.60 16.87 -5.66
CA PRO A 400 -9.33 17.27 -5.06
C PRO A 400 -9.51 18.48 -4.14
N THR A 401 -8.81 18.47 -3.00
CA THR A 401 -9.00 19.47 -1.94
C THR A 401 -7.75 20.27 -1.60
N ARG A 402 -6.56 19.69 -1.81
CA ARG A 402 -5.31 20.28 -1.34
C ARG A 402 -4.71 21.20 -2.39
N LYS A 403 -4.55 22.49 -2.09
CA LYS A 403 -3.83 23.38 -3.01
C LYS A 403 -2.33 23.07 -3.02
N VAL A 404 -1.84 22.59 -4.15
CA VAL A 404 -0.41 22.42 -4.44
C VAL A 404 -0.08 23.22 -5.70
N ARG A 405 0.83 24.20 -5.57
CA ARG A 405 1.11 25.19 -6.61
C ARG A 405 -0.18 25.87 -7.11
N ARG A 406 -0.58 25.57 -8.35
CA ARG A 406 -1.69 26.21 -9.06
C ARG A 406 -2.93 25.31 -9.18
N ARG A 407 -2.92 24.12 -8.58
CA ARG A 407 -4.01 23.13 -8.70
C ARG A 407 -4.38 22.54 -7.34
N LEU A 408 -5.55 21.92 -7.29
CA LEU A 408 -5.97 21.10 -6.15
C LEU A 408 -5.47 19.67 -6.37
N THR A 409 -5.14 18.95 -5.31
CA THR A 409 -4.61 17.58 -5.39
C THR A 409 -5.22 16.64 -4.35
N ILE A 410 -5.12 15.35 -4.64
CA ILE A 410 -5.30 14.21 -3.73
C ILE A 410 -4.01 13.41 -3.73
N TRP A 411 -3.34 13.33 -2.58
CA TRP A 411 -2.07 12.61 -2.41
C TRP A 411 -2.18 11.43 -1.43
N SER A 412 -3.37 10.83 -1.34
CA SER A 412 -3.63 9.65 -0.54
C SER A 412 -3.86 8.44 -1.43
N HIS A 413 -3.20 7.34 -1.09
CA HIS A 413 -3.35 6.08 -1.82
C HIS A 413 -4.77 5.50 -1.60
N PRO A 414 -5.42 4.96 -2.64
CA PRO A 414 -6.72 4.28 -2.52
C PRO A 414 -6.58 2.89 -1.85
N ALA A 415 -7.69 2.30 -1.40
CA ALA A 415 -7.77 0.88 -1.10
C ALA A 415 -8.81 0.20 -2.00
N PHE A 416 -8.57 -1.05 -2.37
CA PHE A 416 -9.47 -1.84 -3.21
C PHE A 416 -9.90 -3.09 -2.47
N ALA A 417 -11.18 -3.20 -2.15
CA ALA A 417 -11.76 -4.34 -1.45
C ALA A 417 -13.27 -4.36 -1.68
N MET A 418 -13.94 -5.49 -1.48
CA MET A 418 -15.40 -5.58 -1.60
C MET A 418 -15.93 -5.07 -2.96
N GLN A 419 -15.20 -5.40 -4.01
CA GLN A 419 -15.39 -4.96 -5.39
C GLN A 419 -15.50 -3.45 -5.51
N SER A 420 -14.85 -2.72 -4.61
CA SER A 420 -15.02 -1.28 -4.44
C SER A 420 -13.67 -0.59 -4.32
N VAL A 421 -13.64 0.69 -4.68
CA VAL A 421 -12.54 1.58 -4.32
C VAL A 421 -12.95 2.43 -3.12
N PHE A 422 -12.05 2.53 -2.14
CA PHE A 422 -12.12 3.42 -1.00
C PHE A 422 -11.08 4.51 -1.18
N ALA A 423 -11.53 5.76 -1.28
CA ALA A 423 -10.66 6.90 -1.55
C ALA A 423 -11.00 8.07 -0.62
N ARG A 424 -9.99 8.85 -0.22
CA ARG A 424 -10.17 9.99 0.67
C ARG A 424 -9.55 11.27 0.11
N ASN A 425 -10.04 12.41 0.58
CA ASN A 425 -9.49 13.75 0.38
C ASN A 425 -9.53 14.48 1.73
N ASP A 426 -9.16 15.76 1.84
CA ASP A 426 -9.08 16.51 3.12
C ASP A 426 -10.43 16.75 3.82
N LYS A 427 -11.55 16.21 3.31
CA LYS A 427 -12.91 16.46 3.80
C LYS A 427 -13.72 15.19 4.02
N GLU A 428 -13.43 14.12 3.29
CA GLU A 428 -14.23 12.90 3.28
C GLU A 428 -13.43 11.67 2.84
N ILE A 429 -13.94 10.50 3.22
CA ILE A 429 -13.66 9.21 2.59
C ILE A 429 -14.94 8.68 1.96
N VAL A 430 -14.82 8.07 0.78
CA VAL A 430 -15.93 7.52 0.01
C VAL A 430 -15.68 6.05 -0.31
N ARG A 431 -16.77 5.30 -0.49
CA ARG A 431 -16.76 4.00 -1.15
C ARG A 431 -17.52 4.11 -2.47
N VAL A 432 -16.90 3.63 -3.54
CA VAL A 432 -17.52 3.50 -4.87
C VAL A 432 -17.49 2.04 -5.29
N ASN A 433 -18.64 1.50 -5.69
CA ASN A 433 -18.77 0.12 -6.15
C ASN A 433 -18.28 0.01 -7.60
N LEU A 434 -17.44 -0.99 -7.86
CA LEU A 434 -16.82 -1.33 -9.14
C LEU A 434 -17.15 -2.77 -9.57
N ALA A 435 -18.14 -3.42 -8.95
CA ALA A 435 -18.62 -4.73 -9.36
C ALA A 435 -19.24 -4.70 -10.77
N ALA A 436 -18.91 -5.70 -11.58
CA ALA A 436 -19.60 -5.99 -12.84
C ALA A 436 -21.02 -6.50 -12.56
N GLU A 437 -21.97 -6.09 -13.41
CA GLU A 437 -23.38 -6.53 -13.33
C GLU A 437 -23.58 -8.03 -13.56
#